data_AF-A0A7W0X736-F1
#
_entry.id   AF-A0A7W0X736-F1
#
_cell.length_a   1.000
_cell.length_b   1.000
_cell.length_c   1.000
_cell.angle_alpha   90.00
_cell.angle_beta   90.00
_cell.angle_gamma   90.00
#
_symmetry.space_group_name_H-M   'P 1'
#
loop_
_entity.id
_entity.type
_entity.pdbx_description
1 polymer ?
#
loop_
_entity_poly.entity_id
_entity_poly.type
_entity_poly.pdbx_seq_one_letter_code
_entity_poly.pdbx_strand_id
1 'polypeptide(L)' 'MAELDKNTPRPTEIKLHQKSRMLEISFADGNTFRFPCEFLRVYSPSAEVRGHGPGQEVLQVGKKDVEITHIEP' A
#
# COMPACT_ATOMS: atom_id res chain seq x y z
N MET A 1 12.39 -2.22 -8.31
CA MET A 1 11.01 -2.73 -8.11
C MET A 1 11.16 -4.11 -7.49
N ALA A 2 10.39 -4.44 -6.44
CA ALA A 2 10.51 -5.77 -5.83
C ALA A 2 10.13 -6.83 -6.89
N GLU A 3 11.09 -7.68 -7.25
CA GLU A 3 10.86 -8.77 -8.19
C GLU A 3 9.94 -9.79 -7.51
N LEU A 4 8.80 -10.09 -8.14
CA LEU A 4 7.93 -11.17 -7.70
C LEU A 4 8.52 -12.50 -8.20
N ASP A 5 8.82 -13.39 -7.27
CA ASP A 5 9.36 -14.71 -7.55
C ASP A 5 8.22 -15.76 -7.59
N LYS A 6 8.50 -16.99 -8.05
CA LYS A 6 7.47 -18.05 -8.11
C LYS A 6 6.87 -18.40 -6.75
N ASN A 7 7.59 -18.12 -5.67
CA ASN A 7 7.16 -18.34 -4.29
C ASN A 7 6.46 -17.12 -3.66
N THR A 8 6.30 -16.01 -4.38
CA THR A 8 5.60 -14.85 -3.83
C THR A 8 4.12 -15.20 -3.63
N PRO A 9 3.62 -15.16 -2.38
CA PRO A 9 2.24 -15.55 -2.11
C PRO A 9 1.30 -14.58 -2.84
N ARG A 10 0.31 -15.14 -3.53
CA ARG A 10 -0.68 -14.33 -4.25
C ARG A 10 -1.73 -13.80 -3.29
N PRO A 11 -2.15 -12.53 -3.42
CA PRO A 11 -3.30 -12.04 -2.68
C PRO A 11 -4.55 -12.80 -3.14
N THR A 12 -5.31 -13.34 -2.19
CA THR A 12 -6.56 -14.06 -2.41
C THR A 12 -7.77 -13.19 -2.13
N GLU A 13 -7.65 -12.23 -1.21
CA GLU A 13 -8.75 -11.36 -0.82
C GLU A 13 -8.23 -9.97 -0.46
N ILE A 14 -8.97 -8.94 -0.86
CA ILE A 14 -8.69 -7.54 -0.54
C ILE A 14 -9.96 -6.94 0.06
N LYS A 15 -9.87 -6.43 1.29
CA LYS A 15 -10.97 -5.76 1.99
C LYS A 15 -10.60 -4.35 2.36
N LEU A 16 -11.46 -3.40 1.98
CA LEU A 16 -11.30 -1.99 2.33
C LEU A 16 -12.21 -1.61 3.52
N HIS A 17 -11.61 -1.33 4.67
CA HIS A 17 -12.28 -0.80 5.84
C HIS A 17 -12.30 0.73 5.77
N GLN A 18 -13.23 1.29 5.00
CA GLN A 18 -13.33 2.74 4.74
C GLN A 18 -13.41 3.57 6.03
N LYS A 19 -14.29 3.20 6.97
CA LYS A 19 -14.45 3.93 8.26
C LYS A 19 -13.17 3.97 9.09
N SER A 20 -12.39 2.90 9.07
CA SER A 20 -11.14 2.77 9.83
C SER A 20 -9.91 3.15 9.01
N ARG A 21 -10.08 3.54 7.74
CA ARG A 21 -9.00 3.82 6.78
C ARG A 21 -7.91 2.75 6.79
N MET A 22 -8.33 1.49 6.68
CA MET A 22 -7.44 0.33 6.63
C MET A 22 -7.74 -0.55 5.42
N LEU A 23 -6.69 -1.03 4.77
CA LEU A 23 -6.73 -2.06 3.76
C LEU A 23 -6.26 -3.39 4.37
N GLU A 24 -7.11 -4.40 4.33
CA GLU A 24 -6.77 -5.77 4.71
C GLU A 24 -6.51 -6.58 3.44
N ILE A 25 -5.39 -7.29 3.39
CA ILE A 25 -5.00 -8.17 2.29
C ILE A 25 -4.72 -9.55 2.87
N SER A 26 -5.45 -10.55 2.37
CA SER A 26 -5.22 -11.96 2.68
C SER A 26 -4.47 -12.61 1.52
N PHE A 27 -3.53 -13.48 1.86
CA PHE A 27 -2.67 -14.17 0.92
C PHE A 27 -2.98 -15.67 0.88
N ALA A 28 -2.60 -16.34 -0.22
CA ALA A 28 -2.81 -17.77 -0.41
C ALA A 28 -2.12 -18.66 0.64
N ASP A 29 -1.11 -18.13 1.32
CA ASP A 29 -0.40 -18.79 2.44
C ASP A 29 -1.19 -18.75 3.76
N GLY A 30 -2.36 -18.09 3.79
CA GLY A 30 -3.17 -17.91 5.00
C GLY A 30 -2.78 -16.68 5.83
N ASN A 31 -1.72 -15.98 5.46
CA ASN A 31 -1.33 -14.74 6.12
C ASN A 31 -2.26 -13.58 5.73
N THR A 32 -2.67 -12.80 6.72
CA THR A 32 -3.47 -11.57 6.53
C THR A 32 -2.71 -10.37 7.08
N PHE A 33 -2.63 -9.32 6.29
CA PHE A 33 -1.95 -8.08 6.66
C PHE A 33 -2.92 -6.92 6.58
N ARG A 34 -2.76 -5.95 7.49
CA ARG A 34 -3.55 -4.73 7.55
C ARG A 34 -2.66 -3.52 7.41
N PHE A 35 -2.97 -2.68 6.44
CA PHE A 35 -2.23 -1.47 6.13
C PHE A 35 -3.12 -0.25 6.27
N PRO A 36 -2.77 0.75 7.09
CA PRO A 36 -3.52 2.00 7.12
C PRO A 36 -3.34 2.75 5.79
N CYS A 37 -4.38 3.46 5.34
CA CYS A 37 -4.34 4.24 4.10
C CYS A 37 -3.21 5.28 4.10
N GLU A 38 -2.92 5.87 5.26
CA GLU A 38 -1.80 6.78 5.46
C GLU A 38 -0.47 6.11 5.08
N PHE A 39 -0.21 4.89 5.58
CA PHE A 39 1.01 4.16 5.27
C PHE A 39 1.15 3.90 3.77
N LEU A 40 0.07 3.48 3.12
CA LEU A 40 0.07 3.23 1.67
C LEU A 40 0.36 4.51 0.87
N ARG A 41 -0.16 5.67 1.29
CA ARG A 41 0.12 6.95 0.63
C ARG A 41 1.53 7.45 0.89
N VAL A 42 2.03 7.33 2.12
CA VAL A 42 3.36 7.80 2.54
C VAL A 42 4.47 6.96 1.91
N TYR A 43 4.28 5.65 1.77
CA TYR A 43 5.27 4.74 1.19
C TYR A 43 5.02 4.42 -0.30
N SER A 44 4.16 5.20 -0.96
CA SER A 44 3.81 4.98 -2.37
C SER A 44 5.06 4.94 -3.26
N PRO A 45 5.14 3.99 -4.21
CA PRO A 45 6.23 3.94 -5.18
C PRO A 45 6.18 5.05 -6.24
N SER A 46 5.17 5.92 -6.22
CA SER A 46 5.03 7.03 -7.17
C SER A 46 6.20 8.01 -7.09
N ALA A 47 6.56 8.59 -8.25
CA ALA A 47 7.60 9.62 -8.36
C ALA A 47 7.32 10.86 -7.49
N GLU A 48 6.05 11.16 -7.21
CA GLU A 48 5.63 12.24 -6.28
C GLU A 48 6.13 12.03 -4.84
N VAL A 49 6.42 10.78 -4.45
CA VAL A 49 6.87 10.42 -3.10
C VAL A 49 8.37 10.11 -3.08
N ARG A 50 8.85 9.29 -4.03
CA ARG A 50 10.25 8.83 -4.07
C ARG A 50 11.20 9.75 -4.83
N GLY A 51 10.67 10.71 -5.58
CA GLY A 51 11.46 11.51 -6.52
C GLY A 51 11.98 10.69 -7.69
N HIS A 52 12.74 11.32 -8.59
CA HIS A 52 13.28 10.69 -9.80
C HIS A 52 14.68 10.10 -9.60
N GLY A 53 15.25 10.20 -8.39
CA GLY A 53 16.57 9.69 -8.06
C GLY A 53 16.82 9.59 -6.55
N PRO A 54 17.86 8.84 -6.13
CA PRO A 54 18.21 8.68 -4.73
C PRO A 54 18.45 10.05 -4.06
N GLY A 55 17.80 10.28 -2.92
CA GLY A 55 17.87 11.54 -2.18
C GLY A 55 16.88 12.63 -2.61
N GLN A 56 16.04 12.38 -3.63
CA GLN A 56 14.90 13.24 -3.98
C GLN A 56 13.59 12.83 -3.28
N GLU A 57 13.68 11.98 -2.27
CA GLU A 57 12.55 11.52 -1.48
C GLU A 57 11.99 12.69 -0.67
N VAL A 58 10.68 12.93 -0.80
CA VAL A 58 10.01 14.00 -0.06
C VAL A 58 9.28 13.39 1.12
N LEU A 59 9.60 13.85 2.33
CA LEU A 59 8.87 13.45 3.53
C LEU A 59 7.39 13.81 3.39
N GLN A 60 6.54 12.79 3.33
CA GLN A 60 5.10 12.97 3.24
C GLN A 60 4.53 13.27 4.63
N VAL A 61 3.97 14.46 4.81
CA VAL A 61 3.29 14.89 6.04
C VAL A 61 1.81 15.17 5.78
N GLY A 62 1.00 15.15 6.84
CA GLY A 62 -0.43 15.49 6.76
C GLY A 62 -1.29 14.47 6.00
N LYS A 63 -0.84 13.21 5.89
CA LYS A 63 -1.57 12.14 5.19
C LYS A 63 -2.44 11.26 6.09
N LYS A 64 -2.68 11.68 7.33
CA LYS A 64 -3.45 10.91 8.33
C LYS A 64 -4.92 10.68 7.95
N ASP A 65 -5.50 11.62 7.20
CA ASP A 65 -6.92 11.58 6.84
C ASP A 65 -7.17 10.99 5.44
N VAL A 66 -6.12 10.52 4.75
CA VAL A 66 -6.28 9.99 3.39
C VAL A 66 -7.08 8.70 3.39
N GLU A 67 -7.89 8.53 2.36
CA GLU A 67 -8.74 7.37 2.12
C GLU A 67 -8.48 6.79 0.73
N ILE A 68 -8.85 5.53 0.54
CA ILE A 68 -8.80 4.87 -0.76
C ILE A 68 -10.18 5.03 -1.40
N THR A 69 -10.25 5.72 -2.53
CA THR A 69 -11.50 6.00 -3.24
C THR A 69 -11.92 4.87 -4.18
N HIS A 70 -10.96 4.12 -4.71
CA HIS A 70 -11.21 3.05 -5.68
C HIS A 70 -10.13 1.97 -5.61
N ILE A 71 -10.52 0.73 -5.87
CA ILE A 71 -9.63 -0.44 -6.00
C ILE A 71 -10.10 -1.23 -7.21
N GLU A 72 -9.16 -1.59 -8.08
CA GLU A 72 -9.41 -2.44 -9.25
C GLU A 72 -8.68 -3.79 -9.08
N PRO A 73 -9.30 -4.90 -9.53
CA PRO A 73 -8.69 -6.22 -9.51
C PRO A 73 -7.61 -6.42 -10.59
#